data_AF-A0A8J1U5M5-F1
#
_entry.id   AF-A0A8J1U5M5-F1
#
_cell.length_a   1.000
_cell.length_b   1.000
_cell.length_c   1.000
_cell.angle_alpha   90.00
_cell.angle_beta   90.00
_cell.angle_gamma   90.00
#
_symmetry.space_group_name_H-M   'P 1'
#
loop_
_entity.id
_entity.type
_entity.pdbx_description
1 polymer ?
#
loop_
_entity_poly.entity_id
_entity_poly.type
_entity_poly.pdbx_seq_one_letter_code
_entity_poly.pdbx_strand_id
1 'polypeptide(L)'
;FYVNSRGKLLPIAIQLEQTPSDDNPVFLPSDPEYTWLLAKMWFNNADCNYHQSIAHLGMTHILMEYVCIVTNRQLSPSHPLYRLLCNHFLYVIGINTSALTRLLAPGAWIDKNMTLGPVGFITLLSRAWPKWRLNIEGTLPNDLQDRGVDDENALPNYHYRDDAMLLYKAI
;
A
#
# COMPACT_ATOMS: atom_id res chain seq x y z
N PHE A 1 10.87 14.66 0.80
CA PHE A 1 12.13 13.91 0.98
C PHE A 1 13.20 14.48 0.06
N TYR A 2 14.47 14.18 0.31
CA TYR A 2 15.61 14.61 -0.51
C TYR A 2 16.63 13.48 -0.66
N VAL A 3 17.11 13.23 -1.88
CA VAL A 3 18.21 12.30 -2.15
C VAL A 3 19.52 13.06 -1.95
N ASN A 4 20.30 12.67 -0.93
CA ASN A 4 21.58 13.33 -0.67
C ASN A 4 22.70 12.86 -1.62
N SER A 5 23.87 13.50 -1.53
CA SER A 5 25.06 13.15 -2.34
C SER A 5 25.57 11.71 -2.18
N ARG A 6 25.06 10.96 -1.19
CA ARG A 6 25.35 9.54 -0.97
C ARG A 6 24.24 8.62 -1.50
N GLY A 7 23.27 9.16 -2.24
CA GLY A 7 22.14 8.40 -2.78
C GLY A 7 21.14 7.91 -1.73
N LYS A 8 21.07 8.55 -0.55
CA LYS A 8 20.09 8.20 0.49
C LYS A 8 18.90 9.16 0.46
N LEU A 9 17.68 8.62 0.42
CA LEU A 9 16.45 9.37 0.56
C LEU A 9 16.20 9.74 2.03
N LEU A 10 16.14 11.03 2.34
CA LEU A 10 16.00 11.55 3.70
C LEU A 10 14.75 12.43 3.86
N PRO A 11 14.02 12.35 4.98
CA PRO A 11 12.95 13.30 5.29
C PRO A 11 13.57 14.67 5.62
N ILE A 12 13.05 15.73 5.01
CA ILE A 12 13.54 17.12 5.17
C ILE A 12 12.51 18.07 5.79
N ALA A 13 11.25 17.69 5.77
CA ALA A 13 10.12 18.43 6.31
C ALA A 13 8.93 17.47 6.50
N ILE A 14 8.14 17.67 7.56
CA ILE A 14 6.89 16.94 7.82
C ILE A 14 5.85 17.95 8.29
N GLN A 15 4.67 17.96 7.67
CA GLN A 15 3.48 18.65 8.18
C GLN A 15 2.44 17.57 8.52
N LEU A 16 1.85 17.64 9.71
CA LEU A 16 1.04 16.52 10.23
C LEU A 16 -0.39 16.52 9.69
N GLU A 17 -0.96 17.69 9.45
CA GLU A 17 -2.28 17.82 8.86
C GLU A 17 -2.24 18.52 7.49
N GLN A 18 -3.34 18.42 6.74
CA GLN A 18 -3.40 18.90 5.36
C GLN A 18 -3.44 20.43 5.27
N THR A 19 -4.16 21.10 6.16
CA THR A 19 -4.35 22.56 6.12
C THR A 19 -3.29 23.24 6.97
N PRO A 20 -2.41 24.08 6.39
CA PRO A 20 -1.43 24.83 7.17
C PRO A 20 -2.11 25.80 8.14
N SER A 21 -1.59 25.91 9.36
CA SER A 21 -2.03 26.88 10.37
C SER A 21 -0.91 27.09 11.39
N ASP A 22 -1.06 28.10 12.24
CA ASP A 22 -0.11 28.35 13.34
C ASP A 22 0.01 27.15 14.29
N ASP A 23 -1.07 26.36 14.43
CA ASP A 23 -1.13 25.14 15.24
C ASP A 23 -0.74 23.85 14.46
N ASN A 24 -0.53 23.94 13.14
CA ASN A 24 -0.05 22.84 12.29
C ASN A 24 1.21 23.28 11.51
N PRO A 25 2.34 23.45 12.21
CA PRO A 25 3.58 23.91 11.60
C PRO A 25 4.23 22.82 10.73
N VAL A 26 5.19 23.25 9.92
CA VAL A 26 6.11 22.34 9.23
C VAL A 26 7.27 22.02 10.15
N PHE A 27 7.36 20.75 10.58
CA PHE A 27 8.46 20.23 11.38
C PHE A 27 9.68 19.93 10.51
N LEU A 28 10.86 20.27 10.99
CA LEU A 28 12.13 20.14 10.28
C LEU A 28 13.14 19.28 11.06
N PRO A 29 14.13 18.67 10.38
CA PRO A 29 15.22 17.95 11.06
C PRO A 29 16.06 18.82 12.01
N SER A 30 15.98 20.15 11.89
CA SER A 30 16.66 21.12 12.77
C SER A 30 15.88 21.45 14.04
N ASP A 31 14.63 21.01 14.16
CA ASP A 31 13.83 21.19 15.38
C ASP A 31 14.41 20.38 16.54
N PRO A 32 14.01 20.68 17.80
CA PRO A 32 14.42 19.89 18.95
C PRO A 32 14.21 18.39 18.71
N GLU A 33 15.16 17.58 19.17
CA GLU A 33 15.26 16.14 18.85
C GLU A 33 13.93 15.40 19.01
N TYR A 34 13.26 15.58 20.15
CA TYR A 34 11.99 14.90 20.44
C TYR A 34 10.81 15.43 19.63
N THR A 35 10.84 16.71 19.23
CA THR A 35 9.83 17.29 18.33
C THR A 35 9.91 16.64 16.96
N TRP A 36 11.12 16.57 16.38
CA TRP A 36 11.33 15.92 15.09
C TRP A 36 11.08 14.40 15.15
N LEU A 37 11.47 13.75 16.25
CA LEU A 37 11.17 12.34 16.47
C LEU A 37 9.66 12.09 16.46
N LEU A 38 8.89 12.88 17.20
CA LEU A 38 7.43 12.73 17.28
C LEU A 38 6.77 12.96 15.92
N ALA A 39 7.20 13.97 15.15
CA ALA A 39 6.68 14.22 13.80
C ALA A 39 6.88 12.99 12.87
N LYS A 40 8.06 12.35 12.92
CA LYS A 40 8.32 11.11 12.19
C LYS A 40 7.46 9.94 12.67
N MET A 41 7.21 9.82 13.97
CA MET A 41 6.35 8.77 14.52
C MET A 41 4.91 8.91 14.02
N TRP A 42 4.38 10.13 13.96
CA TRP A 42 3.06 10.40 13.38
C TRP A 42 3.01 10.06 11.90
N PHE A 43 4.01 10.49 11.12
CA PHE A 43 4.12 10.12 9.70
C PHE A 43 4.11 8.60 9.51
N ASN A 44 4.92 7.86 10.28
CA ASN A 44 4.98 6.40 10.20
C ASN A 44 3.67 5.73 10.67
N ASN A 45 2.96 6.30 11.64
CA ASN A 45 1.65 5.79 12.05
C ASN A 45 0.61 5.96 10.91
N ALA A 46 0.60 7.12 10.25
CA ALA A 46 -0.26 7.34 9.09
C ALA A 46 0.08 6.39 7.92
N ASP A 47 1.37 6.24 7.61
CA ASP A 47 1.86 5.32 6.58
C ASP A 47 1.46 3.86 6.88
N CYS A 48 1.60 3.41 8.14
CA CYS A 48 1.17 2.07 8.55
C CYS A 48 -0.33 1.83 8.32
N ASN A 49 -1.17 2.83 8.65
CA ASN A 49 -2.61 2.74 8.40
C ASN A 49 -2.94 2.69 6.90
N TYR A 50 -2.27 3.52 6.08
CA TYR A 50 -2.40 3.50 4.63
C TYR A 50 -1.97 2.16 4.04
N HIS A 51 -0.77 1.69 4.40
CA HIS A 51 -0.19 0.44 3.94
C HIS A 51 -1.10 -0.74 4.25
N GLN A 52 -1.52 -0.93 5.50
CA GLN A 52 -2.32 -2.09 5.87
C GLN A 52 -3.70 -2.07 5.22
N SER A 53 -4.36 -0.89 5.18
CA SER A 53 -5.72 -0.75 4.65
C SER A 53 -5.77 -0.85 3.13
N ILE A 54 -4.93 -0.08 2.45
CA ILE A 54 -5.02 0.12 1.00
C ILE A 54 -4.04 -0.81 0.30
N ALA A 55 -2.74 -0.63 0.50
CA ALA A 55 -1.73 -1.34 -0.28
C ALA A 55 -1.76 -2.86 -0.03
N HIS A 56 -1.95 -3.27 1.23
CA HIS A 56 -2.01 -4.67 1.64
C HIS A 56 -3.43 -5.23 1.49
N LEU A 57 -4.38 -4.92 2.39
CA LEU A 57 -5.70 -5.56 2.33
C LEU A 57 -6.43 -5.23 1.02
N GLY A 58 -6.50 -3.95 0.63
CA GLY A 58 -7.25 -3.53 -0.55
C GLY A 58 -6.70 -4.09 -1.86
N MET A 59 -5.46 -3.70 -2.20
CA MET A 59 -4.90 -3.87 -3.54
C MET A 59 -4.21 -5.22 -3.75
N THR A 60 -4.06 -6.06 -2.73
CA THR A 60 -3.69 -7.47 -2.91
C THR A 60 -4.84 -8.40 -2.56
N HIS A 61 -5.35 -8.39 -1.32
CA HIS A 61 -6.33 -9.38 -0.89
C HIS A 61 -7.69 -9.22 -1.56
N ILE A 62 -8.33 -8.06 -1.41
CA ILE A 62 -9.71 -7.85 -1.89
C ILE A 62 -9.75 -7.84 -3.41
N LEU A 63 -8.81 -7.14 -4.06
CA LEU A 63 -8.71 -7.10 -5.52
C LEU A 63 -8.51 -8.51 -6.10
N MET A 64 -7.58 -9.30 -5.58
CA MET A 64 -7.31 -10.63 -6.13
C MET A 64 -8.41 -11.66 -5.81
N GLU A 65 -9.15 -11.49 -4.71
CA GLU A 65 -10.32 -12.33 -4.44
C GLU A 65 -11.42 -12.11 -5.48
N TYR A 66 -11.66 -10.87 -5.91
CA TYR A 66 -12.59 -10.59 -7.01
C TYR A 66 -12.18 -11.33 -8.29
N VAL A 67 -10.91 -11.25 -8.68
CA VAL A 67 -10.38 -11.94 -9.86
C VAL A 67 -10.51 -13.46 -9.72
N CYS A 68 -10.22 -14.01 -8.53
CA CYS A 68 -10.38 -15.43 -8.23
C CYS A 68 -11.83 -15.90 -8.39
N ILE A 69 -12.79 -15.14 -7.85
CA ILE A 69 -14.22 -15.45 -7.94
C ILE A 69 -14.67 -15.45 -9.41
N VAL A 70 -14.31 -14.41 -10.18
CA VAL A 70 -14.68 -14.32 -11.60
C VAL A 70 -14.07 -15.48 -12.39
N THR A 71 -12.80 -15.79 -12.17
CA THR A 71 -12.10 -16.91 -12.84
C THR A 71 -12.84 -18.23 -12.58
N ASN A 72 -13.18 -18.54 -11.34
CA ASN A 72 -13.89 -19.79 -10.99
C ASN A 72 -15.34 -19.83 -11.49
N ARG A 73 -15.99 -18.69 -11.66
CA ARG A 73 -17.40 -18.63 -12.10
C ARG A 73 -17.55 -18.59 -13.62
N GLN A 74 -16.56 -18.06 -14.34
CA GLN A 74 -16.69 -17.75 -15.76
C GLN A 74 -15.80 -18.60 -16.67
N LEU A 75 -14.77 -19.27 -16.13
CA LEU A 75 -13.88 -20.11 -16.91
C LEU A 75 -14.03 -21.58 -16.51
N SER A 76 -14.20 -22.45 -17.52
CA SER A 76 -14.17 -23.91 -17.32
C SER A 76 -12.81 -24.34 -16.77
N PRO A 77 -12.73 -25.40 -15.92
CA PRO A 77 -11.45 -25.99 -15.51
C PRO A 77 -10.55 -26.47 -16.68
N SER A 78 -11.14 -26.72 -17.85
CA SER A 78 -10.40 -27.03 -19.08
C SER A 78 -9.88 -25.80 -19.83
N HIS A 79 -10.35 -24.60 -19.50
CA HIS A 79 -9.95 -23.37 -20.16
C HIS A 79 -8.46 -23.05 -19.86
N PRO A 80 -7.64 -22.69 -20.86
CA PRO A 80 -6.21 -22.45 -20.64
C PRO A 80 -5.94 -21.34 -19.61
N LEU A 81 -6.70 -20.23 -19.65
CA LEU A 81 -6.58 -19.17 -18.64
C LEU A 81 -6.94 -19.64 -17.21
N TYR A 82 -7.89 -20.56 -17.05
CA TYR A 82 -8.17 -21.13 -15.73
C TYR A 82 -6.95 -21.90 -15.21
N ARG A 83 -6.38 -22.77 -16.06
CA ARG A 83 -5.20 -23.58 -15.69
C ARG A 83 -3.96 -22.74 -15.39
N LEU A 84 -3.81 -21.61 -16.07
CA LEU A 84 -2.75 -20.64 -15.79
C LEU A 84 -2.97 -19.98 -14.42
N LEU A 85 -4.18 -19.46 -14.17
CA LEU A 85 -4.46 -18.60 -13.02
C LEU A 85 -4.75 -19.36 -11.72
N CYS A 86 -5.29 -20.58 -11.78
CA CYS A 86 -5.83 -21.26 -10.59
C CYS A 86 -4.78 -21.45 -9.47
N ASN A 87 -3.52 -21.70 -9.82
CA ASN A 87 -2.44 -21.87 -8.85
C ASN A 87 -2.06 -20.54 -8.16
N HIS A 88 -2.27 -19.39 -8.81
CA HIS A 88 -2.02 -18.07 -8.23
C HIS A 88 -3.10 -17.64 -7.22
N PHE A 89 -4.26 -18.32 -7.21
CA PHE A 89 -5.37 -18.00 -6.30
C PHE A 89 -5.48 -18.94 -5.11
N LEU A 90 -4.52 -19.85 -4.95
CA LEU A 90 -4.52 -20.80 -3.86
C LEU A 90 -4.66 -20.07 -2.52
N TYR A 91 -5.70 -20.44 -1.76
CA TYR A 91 -6.05 -19.90 -0.44
C TYR A 91 -6.53 -18.45 -0.35
N VAL A 92 -6.61 -17.68 -1.45
CA VAL A 92 -7.04 -16.26 -1.41
C VAL A 92 -8.42 -16.09 -0.73
N ILE A 93 -9.43 -16.85 -1.16
CA ILE A 93 -10.78 -16.80 -0.56
C ILE A 93 -10.74 -17.25 0.92
N GLY A 94 -9.93 -18.26 1.22
CA GLY A 94 -9.81 -18.83 2.57
C GLY A 94 -9.23 -17.82 3.57
N ILE A 95 -8.13 -17.16 3.21
CA ILE A 95 -7.50 -16.16 4.07
C ILE A 95 -8.39 -14.92 4.24
N ASN A 96 -9.04 -14.46 3.17
CA ASN A 96 -9.93 -13.29 3.23
C ASN A 96 -11.17 -13.57 4.07
N THR A 97 -11.76 -14.76 3.96
CA THR A 97 -12.86 -15.19 4.84
C THR A 97 -12.42 -15.20 6.31
N SER A 98 -11.20 -15.68 6.59
CA SER A 98 -10.65 -15.66 7.95
C SER A 98 -10.44 -14.23 8.48
N ALA A 99 -9.99 -13.31 7.62
CA ALA A 99 -9.75 -11.91 7.97
C ALA A 99 -11.02 -11.21 8.46
N LEU A 100 -12.20 -11.51 7.90
CA LEU A 100 -13.46 -10.91 8.35
C LEU A 100 -13.74 -11.12 9.85
N THR A 101 -13.36 -12.28 10.40
CA THR A 101 -13.63 -12.61 11.81
C THR A 101 -12.43 -12.39 12.72
N ARG A 102 -11.21 -12.65 12.23
CA ARG A 102 -9.99 -12.59 13.07
C ARG A 102 -9.23 -11.28 12.96
N LEU A 103 -9.42 -10.53 11.89
CA LEU A 103 -8.71 -9.28 11.62
C LEU A 103 -9.65 -8.07 11.79
N LEU A 104 -10.81 -8.08 11.14
CA LEU A 104 -11.69 -6.91 10.97
C LEU A 104 -12.90 -6.86 11.90
N ALA A 105 -13.28 -7.95 12.57
CA ALA A 105 -14.42 -7.93 13.46
C ALA A 105 -14.18 -6.99 14.67
N PRO A 106 -15.25 -6.44 15.29
CA PRO A 106 -15.12 -5.72 16.55
C PRO A 106 -14.38 -6.56 17.62
N GLY A 107 -13.41 -5.95 18.29
CA GLY A 107 -12.54 -6.63 19.26
C GLY A 107 -11.48 -7.56 18.65
N ALA A 108 -11.33 -7.61 17.33
CA ALA A 108 -10.31 -8.39 16.64
C ALA A 108 -8.98 -7.62 16.52
N TRP A 109 -8.05 -8.09 15.68
CA TRP A 109 -6.68 -7.59 15.66
C TRP A 109 -6.58 -6.11 15.25
N ILE A 110 -7.29 -5.67 14.20
CA ILE A 110 -7.23 -4.26 13.75
C ILE A 110 -7.75 -3.32 14.85
N ASP A 111 -8.84 -3.70 15.50
CA ASP A 111 -9.46 -2.91 16.57
C ASP A 111 -8.53 -2.72 17.77
N LYS A 112 -7.70 -3.73 18.07
CA LYS A 112 -6.79 -3.73 19.21
C LYS A 112 -5.43 -3.08 18.94
N ASN A 113 -5.01 -3.03 17.67
CA ASN A 113 -3.61 -2.72 17.33
C ASN A 113 -3.45 -1.55 16.35
N MET A 114 -4.52 -1.05 15.74
CA MET A 114 -4.42 0.03 14.75
C MET A 114 -5.27 1.23 15.14
N THR A 115 -4.72 2.43 14.93
CA THR A 115 -5.33 3.70 15.33
C THR A 115 -6.72 3.93 14.74
N LEU A 116 -6.96 3.44 13.50
CA LEU A 116 -8.24 3.66 12.82
C LEU A 116 -9.38 2.74 13.30
N GLY A 117 -9.05 1.65 14.00
CA GLY A 117 -10.00 0.56 14.24
C GLY A 117 -10.60 0.00 12.94
N PRO A 118 -11.52 -0.98 13.01
CA PRO A 118 -12.04 -1.63 11.81
C PRO A 118 -12.87 -0.70 10.93
N VAL A 119 -13.63 0.22 11.53
CA VAL A 119 -14.48 1.16 10.78
C VAL A 119 -13.65 2.17 10.00
N GLY A 120 -12.66 2.81 10.64
CA GLY A 120 -11.78 3.76 9.96
C GLY A 120 -10.94 3.08 8.89
N PHE A 121 -10.48 1.85 9.17
CA PHE A 121 -9.69 1.04 8.24
C PHE A 121 -10.44 0.73 6.94
N ILE A 122 -11.71 0.30 7.02
CA ILE A 122 -12.54 0.06 5.83
C ILE A 122 -12.96 1.36 5.15
N THR A 123 -13.19 2.43 5.92
CA THR A 123 -13.52 3.75 5.37
C THR A 123 -12.37 4.29 4.52
N LEU A 124 -11.12 4.12 4.98
CA LEU A 124 -9.93 4.51 4.23
C LEU A 124 -9.82 3.76 2.90
N LEU A 125 -9.98 2.44 2.92
CA LEU A 125 -10.01 1.61 1.71
C LEU A 125 -11.13 2.05 0.74
N SER A 126 -12.33 2.28 1.27
CA SER A 126 -13.49 2.69 0.47
C SER A 126 -13.28 4.03 -0.25
N ARG A 127 -12.51 4.95 0.34
CA ARG A 127 -12.13 6.24 -0.27
C ARG A 127 -11.06 6.09 -1.35
N ALA A 128 -10.17 5.10 -1.22
CA ALA A 128 -9.10 4.85 -2.17
C ALA A 128 -9.58 4.06 -3.40
N TRP A 129 -10.49 3.10 -3.21
CA TRP A 129 -10.97 2.20 -4.25
C TRP A 129 -11.41 2.88 -5.56
N PRO A 130 -12.28 3.92 -5.55
CA PRO A 130 -12.74 4.55 -6.81
C PRO A 130 -11.65 5.36 -7.53
N LYS A 131 -10.51 5.61 -6.87
CA LYS A 131 -9.38 6.36 -7.45
C LYS A 131 -8.35 5.43 -8.11
N TRP A 132 -8.38 4.15 -7.77
CA TRP A 132 -7.43 3.16 -8.27
C TRP A 132 -7.82 2.70 -9.68
N ARG A 133 -6.84 2.59 -10.58
CA ARG A 133 -7.03 2.26 -12.00
C ARG A 133 -6.13 1.09 -12.38
N LEU A 134 -6.74 0.01 -12.88
CA LEU A 134 -6.03 -1.20 -13.27
C LEU A 134 -4.93 -0.95 -14.32
N ASN A 135 -5.14 0.00 -15.23
CA ASN A 135 -4.18 0.31 -16.29
C ASN A 135 -3.00 1.18 -15.85
N ILE A 136 -3.02 1.72 -14.62
CA ILE A 136 -1.93 2.55 -14.09
C ILE A 136 -1.35 1.87 -12.86
N GLU A 137 -2.09 1.85 -11.75
CA GLU A 137 -1.61 1.28 -10.49
C GLU A 137 -1.62 -0.27 -10.50
N GLY A 138 -2.32 -0.90 -11.46
CA GLY A 138 -2.35 -2.36 -11.61
C GLY A 138 -1.16 -2.97 -12.34
N THR A 139 -0.25 -2.16 -12.87
CA THR A 139 0.99 -2.65 -13.48
C THR A 139 2.18 -1.90 -12.90
N LEU A 140 3.22 -2.63 -12.49
CA LEU A 140 4.40 -2.03 -11.88
C LEU A 140 5.06 -0.94 -12.75
N PRO A 141 5.26 -1.12 -14.08
CA PRO A 141 5.91 -0.10 -14.89
C PRO A 141 5.11 1.22 -14.94
N ASN A 142 3.80 1.15 -15.17
CA ASN A 142 2.97 2.36 -15.26
C ASN A 142 2.82 3.05 -13.89
N ASP A 143 2.73 2.28 -12.80
CA ASP A 143 2.71 2.84 -11.44
C ASP A 143 4.00 3.60 -11.12
N LEU A 144 5.16 3.01 -11.41
CA LEU A 144 6.46 3.65 -11.17
C LEU A 144 6.62 4.94 -11.99
N GLN A 145 6.17 4.91 -13.24
CA GLN A 145 6.19 6.06 -14.13
C GLN A 145 5.22 7.17 -13.69
N ASP A 146 3.97 6.83 -13.34
CA ASP A 146 2.95 7.79 -12.88
C ASP A 146 3.39 8.50 -11.59
N ARG A 147 4.08 7.78 -10.70
CA ARG A 147 4.68 8.34 -9.48
C ARG A 147 6.00 9.09 -9.72
N GLY A 148 6.59 8.99 -10.92
CA GLY A 148 7.87 9.62 -11.26
C GLY A 148 9.07 9.07 -10.46
N VAL A 149 9.06 7.77 -10.18
CA VAL A 149 10.10 7.08 -9.37
C VAL A 149 10.84 5.98 -10.14
N ASP A 150 10.63 5.92 -11.45
CA ASP A 150 11.25 4.98 -12.38
C ASP A 150 12.69 5.36 -12.77
N ASP A 151 13.10 6.63 -12.60
CA ASP A 151 14.47 7.08 -12.88
C ASP A 151 15.47 6.59 -11.81
N GLU A 152 16.34 5.67 -12.20
CA GLU A 152 17.38 5.08 -11.35
C GLU A 152 18.48 6.07 -10.94
N ASN A 153 18.73 7.11 -11.75
CA ASN A 153 19.73 8.13 -11.44
C ASN A 153 19.17 9.17 -10.46
N ALA A 154 17.92 9.58 -10.64
CA ALA A 154 17.25 10.53 -9.76
C ALA A 154 16.92 9.91 -8.40
N LEU A 155 16.49 8.63 -8.39
CA LEU A 155 16.18 7.87 -7.18
C LEU A 155 16.98 6.55 -7.17
N PRO A 156 18.26 6.61 -6.76
CA PRO A 156 19.09 5.42 -6.61
C PRO A 156 18.67 4.60 -5.37
N ASN A 157 19.11 3.34 -5.33
CA ASN A 157 18.87 2.41 -4.21
C ASN A 157 17.38 2.12 -3.93
N TYR A 158 16.54 2.12 -4.97
CA TYR A 158 15.14 1.71 -4.84
C TYR A 158 14.96 0.23 -5.17
N HIS A 159 15.48 -0.64 -4.30
CA HIS A 159 15.58 -2.07 -4.56
C HIS A 159 14.24 -2.76 -4.89
N TYR A 160 13.12 -2.31 -4.29
CA TYR A 160 11.80 -2.80 -4.67
C TYR A 160 11.50 -2.61 -6.17
N ARG A 161 11.76 -1.42 -6.72
CA ARG A 161 11.61 -1.15 -8.15
C ARG A 161 12.47 -2.11 -8.96
N ASP A 162 13.75 -2.15 -8.61
CA ASP A 162 14.76 -2.86 -9.39
C ASP A 162 14.46 -4.37 -9.45
N ASP A 163 14.17 -4.99 -8.30
CA ASP A 163 13.87 -6.42 -8.19
C ASP A 163 12.50 -6.77 -8.75
N ALA A 164 11.46 -5.99 -8.43
CA ALA A 164 10.11 -6.29 -8.87
C ALA A 164 9.95 -6.10 -10.39
N MET A 165 10.74 -5.21 -11.02
CA MET A 165 10.76 -5.07 -12.48
C MET A 165 11.39 -6.28 -13.18
N LEU A 166 12.38 -6.95 -12.55
CA LEU A 166 12.91 -8.20 -13.08
C LEU A 166 11.85 -9.31 -13.03
N LEU A 167 11.13 -9.41 -11.90
CA LEU A 167 10.03 -10.37 -11.75
C LEU A 167 8.89 -10.07 -12.73
N TYR A 168 8.52 -8.80 -12.89
CA TYR A 168 7.47 -8.38 -13.83
C TYR A 168 7.80 -8.77 -15.28
N LYS A 169 9.06 -8.65 -15.71
CA LYS A 169 9.49 -9.06 -17.06
C LYS A 169 9.55 -10.57 -17.26
N ALA A 170 9.69 -11.33 -16.17
CA ALA A 170 9.80 -12.79 -16.21
C ALA A 170 8.42 -13.49 -16.26
N ILE A 171 7.38 -12.83 -15.74
CA ILE A 171 5.98 -13.27 -15.78
C ILE A 171 5.36 -12.90 -17.14
#